data_AF-A0A418WDY0-F1
#
_entry.id   AF-A0A418WDY0-F1
#
_cell.length_a   1.000
_cell.length_b   1.000
_cell.length_c   1.000
_cell.angle_alpha   90.00
_cell.angle_beta   90.00
_cell.angle_gamma   90.00
#
_symmetry.space_group_name_H-M   'P 1'
#
loop_
_entity.id
_entity.type
_entity.pdbx_description
1 polymer ?
#
loop_
_entity_poly.entity_id
_entity_poly.type
_entity_poly.pdbx_seq_one_letter_code
_entity_poly.pdbx_strand_id
1 'polypeptide(L)'
;MNLSYRIDNMMDAPAMLPVAQLDRFVTDLLVIVQRVTRGKTYGLVDRESCRRELGLNDAEFEVVIGHGRQRGYIDSQAAYGRLSLTRRGIERLAQIWR
;
A
#
# COMPACT_ATOMS: atom_id res chain seq x y z
N MET A 1 -16.32 -41.60 22.96
CA MET A 1 -17.20 -40.71 22.18
C MET A 1 -16.34 -39.57 21.63
N ASN A 2 -16.68 -39.13 20.42
CA ASN A 2 -15.83 -38.48 19.41
C ASN A 2 -15.14 -37.16 19.81
N LEU A 3 -13.90 -37.00 19.32
CA LEU A 3 -13.27 -35.71 19.03
C LEU A 3 -14.12 -34.94 18.00
N SER A 4 -14.27 -33.62 18.16
CA SER A 4 -14.47 -32.71 17.02
C SER A 4 -14.12 -31.26 17.36
N TYR A 5 -12.91 -30.89 16.95
CA TYR A 5 -12.49 -29.60 16.39
C TYR A 5 -13.35 -28.38 16.73
N ARG A 6 -12.97 -27.64 17.79
CA ARG A 6 -13.20 -26.19 17.81
C ARG A 6 -12.11 -25.56 16.95
N ILE A 7 -12.52 -25.35 15.71
CA ILE A 7 -11.85 -24.65 14.62
C ILE A 7 -11.11 -23.41 15.16
N ASP A 8 -9.79 -23.40 14.98
CA ASP A 8 -8.94 -22.23 14.85
C ASP A 8 -9.60 -21.20 13.93
N ASN A 9 -10.40 -20.29 14.50
CA ASN A 9 -10.95 -19.17 13.75
C ASN A 9 -11.05 -17.94 14.65
N MET A 10 -9.92 -17.31 14.89
CA MET A 10 -9.85 -15.89 15.20
C MET A 10 -8.62 -15.37 14.45
N MET A 11 -8.79 -15.14 13.16
CA MET A 11 -8.76 -13.78 12.62
C MET A 11 -7.52 -13.05 13.12
N ASP A 12 -6.45 -13.20 12.35
CA ASP A 12 -5.38 -12.20 12.24
C ASP A 12 -6.08 -10.84 12.16
N ALA A 13 -6.15 -10.15 13.30
CA ALA A 13 -6.76 -8.84 13.35
C ALA A 13 -5.97 -8.01 12.35
N PRO A 14 -6.62 -7.36 11.36
CA PRO A 14 -5.89 -6.58 10.39
C PRO A 14 -5.02 -5.62 11.19
N ALA A 15 -3.69 -5.70 11.00
CA ALA A 15 -2.74 -4.92 11.76
C ALA A 15 -3.21 -3.46 11.76
N MET A 16 -3.79 -3.02 12.89
CA MET A 16 -4.37 -1.69 13.00
C MET A 16 -3.21 -0.74 13.20
N LEU A 17 -2.57 -0.38 12.09
CA LEU A 17 -1.54 0.64 12.09
C LEU A 17 -2.17 1.95 12.57
N PRO A 18 -1.59 2.64 13.57
CA PRO A 18 -2.07 3.94 14.00
C PRO A 18 -2.09 4.91 12.82
N VAL A 19 -3.13 5.74 12.73
CA VAL A 19 -3.38 6.61 11.56
C VAL A 19 -2.16 7.47 11.19
N ALA A 20 -1.43 8.00 12.17
CA ALA A 20 -0.21 8.78 11.93
C ALA A 20 0.90 7.97 11.26
N GLN A 21 1.04 6.69 11.60
CA GLN A 21 2.02 5.78 11.00
C GLN A 21 1.57 5.34 9.61
N LEU A 22 0.27 5.12 9.43
CA LEU A 22 -0.34 4.81 8.15
C LEU A 22 -0.15 5.93 7.11
N ASP A 23 -0.39 7.19 7.50
CA ASP A 23 -0.17 8.36 6.65
C ASP A 23 1.32 8.51 6.25
N ARG A 24 2.24 8.14 7.16
CA ARG A 24 3.68 8.09 6.86
C ARG A 24 4.01 7.00 5.84
N PHE A 25 3.53 5.78 6.03
CA PHE A 25 3.74 4.70 5.06
C PHE A 25 3.13 4.99 3.70
N VAL A 26 1.97 5.63 3.65
CA VAL A 26 1.40 6.10 2.38
C VAL A 26 2.31 7.14 1.75
N THR A 27 2.83 8.09 2.53
CA THR A 27 3.79 9.07 2.01
C THR A 27 5.05 8.41 1.43
N ASP A 28 5.64 7.47 2.16
CA ASP A 28 6.82 6.73 1.71
C ASP A 28 6.51 5.91 0.45
N LEU A 29 5.34 5.27 0.38
CA LEU A 29 4.87 4.58 -0.81
C LEU A 29 4.77 5.53 -2.02
N LEU A 30 4.22 6.73 -1.84
CA LEU A 30 4.13 7.70 -2.94
C LEU A 30 5.52 8.07 -3.46
N VAL A 31 6.49 8.27 -2.55
CA VAL A 31 7.89 8.58 -2.91
C VAL A 31 8.52 7.43 -3.69
N ILE A 32 8.33 6.20 -3.25
CA ILE A 32 8.84 4.99 -3.92
C ILE A 32 8.25 4.90 -5.33
N VAL A 33 6.93 5.03 -5.46
CA VAL A 33 6.26 4.95 -6.76
C VAL A 33 6.75 6.07 -7.67
N GLN A 34 6.86 7.32 -7.20
CA GLN A 34 7.41 8.42 -7.98
C GLN A 34 8.85 8.16 -8.44
N ARG A 35 9.70 7.64 -7.55
CA ARG A 35 11.12 7.36 -7.86
C ARG A 35 11.24 6.29 -8.94
N VAL A 36 10.45 5.22 -8.83
CA VAL A 36 10.50 4.08 -9.76
C VAL A 36 9.82 4.39 -11.10
N THR A 37 8.86 5.31 -11.12
CA THR A 37 8.17 5.77 -12.34
C THR A 37 8.91 6.88 -13.08
N ARG A 38 9.87 7.55 -12.44
CA ARG A 38 10.68 8.60 -13.05
C ARG A 38 11.42 8.04 -14.27
N GLY A 39 10.98 8.44 -15.47
CA GLY A 39 11.54 7.97 -16.75
C GLY A 39 10.84 6.77 -17.40
N LYS A 40 9.75 6.24 -16.82
CA LYS A 40 8.95 5.15 -17.41
C LYS A 40 7.68 5.69 -18.08
N THR A 41 7.43 5.27 -19.31
CA THR A 41 6.31 5.74 -20.17
C THR A 41 4.92 5.45 -19.60
N TYR A 42 4.79 4.50 -18.67
CA TYR A 42 3.48 4.04 -18.18
C TYR A 42 3.23 4.28 -16.69
N GLY A 43 4.21 4.79 -15.92
CA GLY A 43 3.98 5.15 -14.52
C GLY A 43 3.53 4.00 -13.61
N LEU A 44 3.80 2.75 -13.97
CA LEU A 44 3.40 1.56 -13.21
C LEU A 44 4.59 0.96 -12.46
N VAL A 45 4.34 0.56 -11.21
CA VAL A 45 5.32 -0.06 -10.31
C VAL A 45 4.77 -1.37 -9.78
N ASP A 46 5.64 -2.36 -9.68
CA ASP A 46 5.32 -3.67 -9.12
C ASP A 46 5.03 -3.56 -7.61
N ARG A 47 3.91 -4.16 -7.16
CA ARG A 47 3.46 -4.14 -5.76
C ARG A 47 4.47 -4.79 -4.82
N GLU A 48 5.02 -5.92 -5.22
CA GLU A 48 5.94 -6.71 -4.42
C GLU A 48 7.25 -5.94 -4.16
N SER A 49 7.73 -5.22 -5.17
CA SER A 49 8.88 -4.32 -5.06
C SER A 49 8.61 -3.18 -4.05
N CYS A 50 7.44 -2.55 -4.12
CA CYS A 50 7.05 -1.51 -3.15
C CYS A 50 6.92 -2.06 -1.72
N ARG A 51 6.32 -3.24 -1.57
CA ARG A 51 6.15 -3.89 -0.26
C ARG A 51 7.49 -4.19 0.40
N ARG A 52 8.42 -4.78 -0.36
CA ARG A 52 9.78 -5.09 0.13
C ARG A 52 10.54 -3.84 0.52
N GLU A 53 10.42 -2.77 -0.25
CA GLU A 53 11.10 -1.51 0.05
C GLU A 53 10.53 -0.82 1.30
N LEU A 54 9.22 -0.92 1.54
CA LEU A 54 8.59 -0.44 2.77
C LEU A 54 8.85 -1.33 3.98
N GLY A 55 9.37 -2.55 3.78
CA GLY A 55 9.61 -3.52 4.85
C GLY A 55 8.34 -4.04 5.51
N LEU A 56 7.21 -4.02 4.79
CA LEU A 56 5.90 -4.42 5.30
C LEU A 56 5.58 -5.88 4.97
N ASN A 57 4.82 -6.54 5.84
CA ASN A 57 4.19 -7.80 5.48
C ASN A 57 2.99 -7.57 4.53
N ASP A 58 2.43 -8.65 3.97
CA ASP A 58 1.33 -8.55 3.01
C ASP A 58 0.09 -7.86 3.59
N ALA A 59 -0.29 -8.17 4.84
CA ALA A 59 -1.47 -7.59 5.48
C ALA A 59 -1.31 -6.08 5.74
N GLU A 60 -0.17 -5.66 6.29
CA GLU A 60 0.18 -4.25 6.51
C GLU A 60 0.20 -3.47 5.18
N PHE A 61 0.76 -4.09 4.15
CA PHE A 61 0.83 -3.47 2.83
C PHE A 61 -0.56 -3.28 2.23
N GLU A 62 -1.45 -4.26 2.30
CA GLU A 62 -2.84 -4.09 1.85
C GLU A 62 -3.57 -2.98 2.62
N VAL A 63 -3.30 -2.83 3.92
CA VAL A 63 -3.84 -1.74 4.74
C VAL A 63 -3.34 -0.37 4.26
N VAL A 64 -2.05 -0.25 3.95
CA VAL A 64 -1.45 0.97 3.38
C VAL A 64 -2.01 1.27 1.98
N ILE A 65 -2.15 0.25 1.13
CA ILE A 65 -2.74 0.40 -0.21
C ILE A 65 -4.19 0.85 -0.11
N GLY A 66 -4.98 0.20 0.75
CA GLY A 66 -6.37 0.57 1.01
C GLY A 66 -6.49 2.03 1.43
N HIS A 67 -5.63 2.47 2.36
CA HIS A 67 -5.63 3.86 2.80
C HIS A 67 -5.23 4.84 1.68
N GLY A 68 -4.17 4.54 0.94
CA GLY A 68 -3.73 5.37 -0.18
C GLY A 68 -4.81 5.51 -1.27
N ARG A 69 -5.57 4.44 -1.53
CA ARG A 69 -6.71 4.44 -2.46
C ARG A 69 -7.89 5.24 -1.94
N GLN A 70 -8.24 5.10 -0.66
CA GLN A 70 -9.31 5.88 -0.02
C GLN A 70 -9.02 7.39 -0.07
N ARG A 71 -7.75 7.78 0.11
CA ARG A 71 -7.30 9.17 -0.05
C ARG A 71 -7.23 9.60 -1.52
N GLY A 72 -7.31 8.65 -2.45
CA GLY A 72 -7.25 8.87 -3.89
C GLY A 72 -5.85 9.21 -4.38
N TYR A 73 -4.79 8.80 -3.68
CA TYR A 73 -3.40 9.10 -4.05
C TYR A 73 -2.78 8.06 -4.99
N ILE A 74 -3.21 6.80 -4.85
CA ILE A 74 -2.72 5.69 -5.68
C ILE A 74 -3.88 5.00 -6.36
N ASP A 75 -3.61 4.48 -7.55
CA ASP A 75 -4.45 3.47 -8.19
C ASP A 75 -3.74 2.11 -8.11
N SER A 76 -4.52 1.06 -7.89
CA SER A 76 -3.99 -0.30 -7.86
C SER A 76 -4.68 -1.15 -8.89
N GLN A 77 -3.93 -1.62 -9.87
CA GLN A 77 -4.40 -2.62 -10.82
C GLN A 77 -4.11 -4.00 -10.25
N ALA A 78 -4.99 -4.45 -9.34
CA ALA A 78 -4.84 -5.72 -8.62
C ALA A 78 -4.61 -6.90 -9.57
N ALA A 79 -5.29 -6.91 -10.73
CA ALA A 79 -5.14 -7.93 -11.77
C ALA A 79 -3.71 -8.09 -12.32
N TYR A 80 -2.89 -7.03 -12.24
CA TYR A 80 -1.53 -7.03 -12.78
C TYR A 80 -0.46 -6.89 -11.70
N GLY A 81 -0.86 -6.83 -10.42
CA GLY A 81 0.08 -6.58 -9.32
C GLY A 81 0.79 -5.22 -9.43
N ARG A 82 0.14 -4.20 -10.02
CA ARG A 82 0.76 -2.89 -10.28
C ARG A 82 0.11 -1.74 -9.52
N LEU A 83 0.92 -0.73 -9.25
CA LEU A 83 0.56 0.54 -8.61
C LEU A 83 0.95 1.71 -9.49
N SER A 84 0.13 2.74 -9.49
CA SER A 84 0.44 4.04 -10.08
C SER A 84 0.00 5.17 -9.17
N LEU A 85 0.60 6.35 -9.36
CA LEU A 85 0.13 7.57 -8.72
C LEU A 85 -1.07 8.12 -9.49
N THR A 86 -2.08 8.58 -8.75
CA THR A 86 -3.10 9.43 -9.34
C THR A 86 -2.57 10.87 -9.44
N ARG A 87 -3.31 11.73 -10.15
CA ARG A 87 -3.05 13.17 -10.13
C ARG A 87 -2.95 13.74 -8.71
N ARG A 88 -3.87 13.34 -7.82
CA ARG A 88 -3.90 13.80 -6.43
C ARG A 88 -2.70 13.29 -5.62
N GLY A 89 -2.20 12.09 -5.92
CA GLY A 89 -0.97 11.57 -5.30
C GLY A 89 0.27 12.37 -5.69
N ILE A 90 0.35 12.78 -6.96
CA ILE A 90 1.42 13.66 -7.46
C ILE A 90 1.33 15.04 -6.80
N GLU A 91 0.13 15.62 -6.71
CA GLU A 91 -0.10 16.90 -6.03
C GLU A 91 0.27 16.82 -4.54
N ARG A 92 -0.06 15.71 -3.87
CA ARG A 92 0.32 15.48 -2.48
C ARG A 92 1.83 15.40 -2.30
N LEU A 93 2.54 14.70 -3.18
CA LEU A 93 4.01 14.66 -3.17
C LEU A 93 4.62 16.06 -3.35
N ALA A 94 4.09 16.84 -4.30
CA ALA A 94 4.57 18.20 -4.54
C ALA A 94 4.39 19.12 -3.31
N GLN A 95 3.37 18.89 -2.48
CA GLN A 95 3.17 19.63 -1.22
C GLN A 95 4.14 19.21 -0.11
N ILE A 96 4.57 17.95 -0.09
CA ILE A 96 5.51 17.44 0.92
C ILE A 96 6.93 17.95 0.66
N TRP A 97 7.27 18.22 -0.60
CA TRP A 97 8.59 18.63 -1.05
C TRP A 97 8.74 20.16 -1.21
N ARG A 98 7.76 20.92 -0.72
CA ARG A 98 7.73 22.38 -0.74
C ARG A 98 8.25 22.95 0.58
#